data_AF-A0A316X6A5-F1
#
_entry.id   AF-A0A316X6A5-F1
#
_cell.length_a   1.000
_cell.length_b   1.000
_cell.length_c   1.000
_cell.angle_alpha   90.00
_cell.angle_beta   90.00
_cell.angle_gamma   90.00
#
_symmetry.space_group_name_H-M   'P 1'
#
loop_
_entity.id
_entity.type
_entity.pdbx_description
1 polymer ?
#
loop_
_entity_poly.entity_id
_entity_poly.type
_entity_poly.pdbx_seq_one_letter_code
_entity_poly.pdbx_strand_id
1 'polypeptide(L)'
;MFNIFLRGYGLKEEYNTFKILIYVLYFLILPLLTATFICIFKESRRMFLYLNISLFLMLIFHTVIFNGKYQKIQNHTTKYLFSFILLNVLFVVGPVVIINFFKHSPIGDGIENIGKHED
;
A
#
# COMPACT_ATOMS: atom_id res chain seq x y z
N MET A 1 -21.27 7.58 -12.66
CA MET A 1 -20.54 6.44 -12.10
C MET A 1 -19.41 6.85 -11.14
N PHE A 2 -18.54 7.80 -11.52
CA PHE A 2 -17.49 8.35 -10.64
C PHE A 2 -17.99 8.88 -9.28
N ASN A 3 -19.19 9.47 -9.23
CA ASN A 3 -19.76 10.06 -8.00
C ASN A 3 -20.13 9.03 -6.91
N ILE A 4 -20.35 7.77 -7.29
CA ILE A 4 -20.70 6.70 -6.35
C ILE A 4 -19.43 6.17 -5.67
N PHE A 5 -18.32 6.06 -6.41
CA PHE A 5 -17.01 5.77 -5.84
C PHE A 5 -16.55 6.88 -4.87
N LEU A 6 -16.81 8.14 -5.21
CA LEU A 6 -16.44 9.33 -4.42
C LEU A 6 -17.07 9.35 -3.02
N ARG A 7 -18.33 8.91 -2.89
CA ARG A 7 -19.07 8.97 -1.62
C ARG A 7 -18.70 7.82 -0.68
N GLY A 8 -18.40 6.64 -1.21
CA GLY A 8 -17.99 5.46 -0.43
C GLY A 8 -16.63 5.59 0.26
N TYR A 9 -15.73 6.41 -0.30
CA TYR A 9 -14.40 6.66 0.27
C TYR A 9 -14.30 7.92 1.15
N GLY A 10 -15.40 8.64 1.38
CA GLY A 10 -15.41 9.82 2.25
C GLY A 10 -14.61 11.02 1.73
N LEU A 11 -14.29 11.03 0.43
CA LEU A 11 -13.66 12.16 -0.26
C LEU A 11 -14.73 13.23 -0.56
N LYS A 12 -15.29 13.83 0.49
CA LYS A 12 -16.01 15.11 0.37
C LYS A 12 -15.09 16.12 -0.32
N GLU A 13 -15.70 17.11 -0.99
CA GLU A 13 -15.06 18.19 -1.78
C GLU A 13 -13.88 18.91 -1.09
N GLU A 14 -13.73 18.72 0.21
CA GLU A 14 -12.76 19.29 1.12
C GLU A 14 -11.31 18.77 0.95
N TYR A 15 -11.05 17.78 0.08
CA TYR A 15 -9.68 17.30 -0.24
C TYR A 15 -9.09 17.91 -1.52
N ASN A 16 -9.70 18.94 -2.11
CA ASN A 16 -9.40 19.39 -3.48
C ASN A 16 -7.89 19.57 -3.78
N THR A 17 -7.10 20.06 -2.83
CA THR A 17 -5.65 20.25 -2.97
C THR A 17 -4.85 18.94 -3.02
N PHE A 18 -5.25 17.93 -2.23
CA PHE A 18 -4.56 16.63 -2.18
C PHE A 18 -5.25 15.54 -3.01
N LYS A 19 -6.41 15.86 -3.59
CA LYS A 19 -7.26 14.93 -4.34
C LYS A 19 -6.48 14.26 -5.49
N ILE A 20 -5.74 15.05 -6.26
CA ILE A 20 -4.90 14.56 -7.35
C ILE A 20 -3.81 13.62 -6.83
N LEU A 21 -3.11 14.02 -5.75
CA LEU A 21 -2.06 13.20 -5.14
C LEU A 21 -2.61 11.85 -4.63
N ILE A 22 -3.77 11.88 -3.96
CA ILE A 22 -4.47 10.67 -3.47
C ILE A 22 -4.83 9.75 -4.65
N TYR A 23 -5.31 10.29 -5.77
CA TYR A 23 -5.63 9.49 -6.94
C TYR A 23 -4.39 8.88 -7.61
N VAL A 24 -3.31 9.65 -7.75
CA VAL A 24 -2.05 9.14 -8.31
C VAL A 24 -1.51 8.02 -7.43
N LEU A 25 -1.50 8.21 -6.10
CA LEU A 25 -1.07 7.18 -5.16
C LEU A 25 -1.95 5.93 -5.27
N TYR A 26 -3.27 6.08 -5.35
CA TYR A 26 -4.17 4.94 -5.51
C TYR A 26 -3.94 4.19 -6.83
N PHE A 27 -3.78 4.94 -7.92
CA PHE A 27 -3.51 4.40 -9.25
C PHE A 27 -2.16 3.67 -9.31
N LEU A 28 -1.17 4.06 -8.50
CA LEU A 28 0.11 3.35 -8.42
C LEU A 28 0.04 2.14 -7.48
N ILE A 29 -0.56 2.29 -6.30
CA ILE A 29 -0.64 1.23 -5.28
C ILE A 29 -1.41 0.02 -5.80
N LEU A 30 -2.56 0.23 -6.46
CA LEU A 30 -3.43 -0.87 -6.87
C LEU A 30 -2.75 -1.83 -7.87
N PRO A 31 -2.17 -1.37 -9.01
CA PRO A 31 -1.44 -2.24 -9.92
C PRO A 31 -0.21 -2.89 -9.28
N LEU A 32 0.50 -2.19 -8.40
CA LEU A 32 1.65 -2.74 -7.69
C LEU A 32 1.26 -3.89 -6.74
N LEU A 33 0.15 -3.76 -6.01
CA LEU A 33 -0.40 -4.84 -5.20
C LEU A 33 -0.90 -6.00 -6.08
N THR A 34 -1.54 -5.72 -7.22
CA THR A 34 -1.92 -6.75 -8.19
C THR A 34 -0.71 -7.49 -8.74
N ALA A 35 0.36 -6.77 -9.11
CA ALA A 35 1.62 -7.36 -9.55
C ALA A 35 2.28 -8.19 -8.44
N THR A 36 2.25 -7.70 -7.20
CA THR A 36 2.71 -8.45 -6.02
C THR A 36 1.96 -9.77 -5.89
N PHE A 37 0.62 -9.73 -5.98
CA PHE A 37 -0.23 -10.93 -5.92
C PHE A 37 0.10 -11.93 -7.03
N ILE A 38 0.27 -11.46 -8.27
CA ILE A 38 0.69 -12.33 -9.39
C ILE A 38 2.07 -12.95 -9.11
N CYS A 39 3.01 -12.19 -8.55
CA CYS A 39 4.35 -12.68 -8.22
C CYS A 39 4.34 -13.72 -7.09
N ILE A 40 3.36 -13.67 -6.17
CA ILE A 40 3.15 -14.72 -5.17
C ILE A 40 2.87 -16.06 -5.86
N PHE A 41 1.92 -16.11 -6.80
CA PHE A 41 1.58 -17.34 -7.52
C PHE A 41 2.70 -17.85 -8.44
N LYS A 42 3.51 -16.92 -8.96
CA LYS A 42 4.68 -17.27 -9.77
C LYS A 42 5.89 -17.70 -8.93
N GLU A 43 5.80 -17.62 -7.60
CA GLU A 43 6.93 -17.80 -6.69
C GLU A 43 8.14 -16.96 -7.12
N SER A 44 7.88 -15.74 -7.59
CA SER A 44 8.92 -14.84 -8.10
C SER A 44 9.52 -14.01 -6.97
N ARG A 45 10.84 -13.89 -6.94
CA ARG A 45 11.52 -13.00 -5.97
C ARG A 45 11.13 -11.53 -6.12
N ARG A 46 10.59 -11.15 -7.28
CA ARG A 46 10.05 -9.81 -7.54
C ARG A 46 8.86 -9.44 -6.65
N MET A 47 8.19 -10.44 -6.06
CA MET A 47 7.14 -10.23 -5.05
C MET A 47 7.62 -9.30 -3.93
N PHE A 48 8.80 -9.54 -3.36
CA PHE A 48 9.31 -8.74 -2.24
C PHE A 48 9.58 -7.29 -2.67
N LEU A 49 10.09 -7.08 -3.88
CA LEU A 49 10.33 -5.74 -4.41
C LEU A 49 9.02 -4.97 -4.58
N TYR A 50 8.02 -5.57 -5.24
CA TYR A 50 6.72 -4.93 -5.42
C TYR A 50 5.98 -4.70 -4.10
N LEU A 51 6.08 -5.64 -3.16
CA LEU A 51 5.52 -5.50 -1.82
C LEU A 51 6.15 -4.33 -1.04
N ASN A 52 7.47 -4.19 -1.08
CA ASN A 52 8.18 -3.10 -0.40
C ASN A 52 7.89 -1.73 -1.04
N ILE A 53 7.80 -1.66 -2.37
CA ILE A 53 7.39 -0.42 -3.06
C ILE A 53 5.94 -0.06 -2.71
N SER A 54 5.03 -1.06 -2.70
CA SER A 54 3.64 -0.87 -2.30
C SER A 54 3.54 -0.34 -0.87
N LEU A 55 4.31 -0.92 0.06
CA LEU A 55 4.39 -0.48 1.45
C LEU A 55 4.78 1.00 1.55
N PHE A 56 5.85 1.39 0.85
CA PHE A 56 6.32 2.77 0.86
C PHE A 56 5.25 3.75 0.36
N LEU A 57 4.59 3.43 -0.75
CA LEU A 57 3.50 4.26 -1.29
C LEU A 57 2.28 4.31 -0.36
N MET A 58 1.92 3.20 0.28
CA MET A 58 0.82 3.15 1.27
C MET A 58 1.11 4.01 2.50
N LEU A 59 2.35 4.06 2.97
CA LEU A 59 2.74 4.95 4.08
C LEU A 59 2.62 6.44 3.70
N ILE A 60 3.03 6.80 2.48
CA ILE A 60 2.83 8.17 1.95
C ILE A 60 1.33 8.47 1.87
N PHE A 61 0.53 7.55 1.31
CA PHE A 61 -0.91 7.69 1.17
C PHE A 61 -1.61 7.90 2.52
N HIS A 62 -1.30 7.06 3.52
CA HIS A 62 -1.83 7.20 4.87
C HIS A 62 -1.39 8.52 5.53
N THR A 63 -0.15 8.95 5.33
CA THR A 63 0.36 10.24 5.85
C THR A 63 -0.39 11.42 5.23
N VAL A 64 -0.63 11.40 3.92
CA VAL A 64 -1.40 12.45 3.22
C VAL A 64 -2.83 12.53 3.75
N ILE A 65 -3.50 11.38 3.92
CA ILE A 65 -4.85 11.32 4.51
C ILE A 65 -4.85 11.80 5.96
N PHE A 66 -3.85 11.38 6.75
CA PHE A 66 -3.70 11.81 8.12
C PHE A 66 -3.53 13.31 8.21
N ASN A 67 -2.66 13.92 7.40
CA ASN A 67 -2.45 15.37 7.40
C ASN A 67 -3.76 16.13 7.08
N GLY A 68 -4.48 15.69 6.04
CA GLY A 68 -5.76 16.30 5.68
C GLY A 68 -6.86 16.17 6.76
N LYS A 69 -6.87 15.08 7.52
CA LYS A 69 -7.80 14.89 8.65
C LYS A 69 -7.33 15.58 9.93
N TYR A 70 -6.03 15.58 10.19
CA TYR A 70 -5.40 16.13 11.39
C TYR A 70 -5.58 17.65 11.47
N GLN A 71 -5.52 18.35 10.34
CA GLN A 71 -5.79 19.78 10.24
C GLN A 71 -7.23 20.17 10.68
N LYS A 72 -8.18 19.23 10.68
CA LYS A 72 -9.58 19.50 11.08
C LYS A 72 -9.89 19.18 12.53
N ILE A 73 -9.03 18.43 13.22
CA ILE A 73 -9.29 18.04 14.60
C ILE A 73 -8.89 19.20 15.49
N GLN A 74 -9.91 19.91 16.00
CA GLN A 74 -9.76 21.11 16.85
C GLN A 74 -9.02 20.83 18.18
N ASN A 75 -8.95 19.57 18.60
CA ASN A 75 -8.12 19.10 19.70
C ASN A 75 -6.99 18.22 19.16
N HIS A 76 -5.77 18.73 19.16
CA HIS A 76 -4.55 17.98 18.83
C HIS A 76 -4.25 16.92 19.90
N THR A 77 -5.12 15.92 20.04
CA THR A 77 -4.96 14.89 21.06
C THR A 77 -3.93 13.88 20.58
N THR A 78 -2.89 13.65 21.39
CA THR A 78 -1.86 12.61 21.21
C THR A 78 -2.45 11.21 20.93
N LYS A 79 -3.68 10.94 21.40
CA LYS A 79 -4.44 9.72 21.10
C LYS A 79 -4.67 9.46 19.61
N TYR A 80 -4.95 10.49 18.82
CA TYR A 80 -5.21 10.33 17.38
C TYR A 80 -3.93 10.00 16.61
N LEU A 81 -2.82 10.66 16.97
CA LEU A 81 -1.50 10.36 16.41
C LEU A 81 -1.03 8.96 16.80
N PHE A 82 -1.20 8.57 18.07
CA PHE A 82 -0.89 7.22 18.53
C PHE A 82 -1.70 6.14 17.79
N SER A 83 -3.02 6.34 17.64
CA SER A 83 -3.87 5.41 16.90
C SER A 83 -3.46 5.30 15.43
N PHE A 84 -3.09 6.41 14.78
CA PHE A 84 -2.58 6.40 13.41
C PHE A 84 -1.30 5.58 13.28
N ILE A 85 -0.33 5.81 14.17
CA ILE A 85 0.93 5.05 14.17
C ILE A 85 0.65 3.56 14.41
N LEU A 86 -0.18 3.25 15.42
CA LEU A 86 -0.52 1.88 15.77
C LEU A 86 -1.17 1.13 14.61
N LEU A 87 -2.13 1.75 13.92
CA LEU A 87 -2.80 1.15 12.77
C LEU A 87 -1.83 0.91 11.60
N ASN A 88 -0.95 1.86 11.31
CA ASN A 88 0.07 1.68 10.26
C ASN A 88 1.05 0.57 10.62
N VAL A 89 1.50 0.50 11.88
CA VAL A 89 2.39 -0.57 12.32
C VAL A 89 1.69 -1.92 12.24
N LEU A 90 0.44 -2.02 12.71
CA LEU A 90 -0.27 -3.30 12.79
C LEU A 90 -0.69 -3.84 11.42
N PHE A 91 -1.19 -2.98 10.52
CA PHE A 91 -1.82 -3.41 9.27
C PHE A 91 -0.97 -3.21 8.02
N VAL A 92 0.06 -2.36 8.08
CA VAL A 92 0.85 -1.98 6.90
C VAL A 92 2.28 -2.47 7.08
N VAL A 93 2.99 -1.99 8.09
CA VAL A 93 4.41 -2.34 8.31
C VAL A 93 4.56 -3.78 8.82
N GLY A 94 3.79 -4.15 9.83
CA GLY A 94 3.87 -5.45 10.51
C GLY A 94 3.76 -6.64 9.55
N PRO A 95 2.70 -6.73 8.73
CA PRO A 95 2.55 -7.81 7.77
C PRO A 95 3.70 -7.87 6.77
N VAL A 96 4.17 -6.73 6.26
CA VAL A 96 5.27 -6.70 5.29
C VAL A 96 6.60 -7.11 5.94
N VAL A 97 6.86 -6.68 7.18
CA VAL A 97 8.04 -7.12 7.94
C VAL A 97 7.97 -8.62 8.21
N ILE A 98 6.81 -9.16 8.61
CA ILE A 98 6.59 -10.59 8.79
C ILE A 98 6.88 -11.34 7.48
N ILE A 99 6.30 -10.92 6.35
CA ILE A 99 6.50 -11.54 5.04
C ILE A 99 7.99 -11.51 4.64
N ASN A 100 8.66 -10.38 4.82
CA ASN A 100 10.09 -10.24 4.54
C ASN A 100 10.98 -11.05 5.50
N PHE A 101 10.59 -11.18 6.77
CA PHE A 101 11.36 -11.88 7.81
C PHE A 101 11.24 -13.40 7.66
N PHE A 102 10.00 -13.90 7.50
CA PHE A 102 9.77 -15.31 7.21
C PHE A 102 10.29 -15.72 5.84
N LYS A 103 10.73 -14.73 5.04
CA LYS A 103 11.50 -14.83 3.80
C LYS A 103 11.30 -16.22 3.24
N HIS A 104 10.07 -16.50 2.81
CA HIS A 104 9.77 -17.68 2.04
C HIS A 104 10.47 -17.40 0.72
N SER A 105 11.80 -17.54 0.73
CA SER A 105 12.66 -17.35 -0.41
C SER A 105 12.28 -18.52 -1.27
N PRO A 106 11.54 -18.29 -2.37
CA PRO A 106 11.30 -19.37 -3.29
C PRO A 106 12.67 -19.92 -3.71
N ILE A 107 12.77 -21.25 -3.77
CA ILE A 107 14.04 -21.99 -3.97
C ILE A 107 14.76 -21.57 -5.27
N GLY A 108 14.07 -20.84 -6.14
CA GLY A 108 14.57 -20.02 -7.23
C GLY A 108 13.37 -19.24 -7.79
N ASP A 109 13.46 -18.74 -9.01
CA ASP A 109 12.27 -18.34 -9.78
C ASP A 109 11.55 -19.62 -10.26
N GLY A 110 11.05 -20.42 -9.30
CA GLY A 110 10.73 -21.84 -9.46
C GLY A 110 9.75 -22.11 -10.60
N ILE A 111 8.63 -21.40 -10.64
CA ILE A 111 7.62 -21.50 -11.71
C ILE A 111 7.95 -20.55 -12.87
N GLU A 112 8.58 -19.40 -12.60
CA GLU A 112 8.96 -18.41 -13.62
C GLU A 112 10.07 -18.90 -14.58
N ASN A 113 10.82 -19.95 -14.20
CA ASN A 113 11.83 -20.60 -15.04
C ASN A 113 11.35 -21.91 -15.69
N ILE A 114 10.13 -22.40 -15.40
CA ILE A 114 9.58 -23.57 -16.11
C ILE A 114 9.24 -23.15 -17.54
N GLY A 115 10.04 -23.63 -18.51
CA GLY A 115 9.85 -23.37 -19.94
C GLY A 115 10.78 -22.33 -20.59
N LYS A 116 11.71 -21.74 -19.83
CA LYS A 116 12.84 -21.02 -20.44
C LYS A 116 13.91 -22.05 -20.82
N HIS A 117 13.97 -22.41 -22.11
CA HIS A 117 15.13 -23.11 -22.63
C HIS A 117 16.33 -22.16 -22.60
N GLU A 118 17.48 -22.66 -22.13
CA GLU A 118 18.75 -21.99 -22.36
C GLU A 118 18.99 -22.00 -23.88
N ASP A 119 18.95 -20.82 -24.50
CA ASP A 119 19.43 -20.62 -25.88
C ASP A 119 20.95 -20.79 -25.93
#